data_AF-A0AAE3EDF4-F1
#
_entry.id   AF-A0AAE3EDF4-F1
#
_cell.length_a   1.000
_cell.length_b   1.000
_cell.length_c   1.000
_cell.angle_alpha   90.00
_cell.angle_beta   90.00
_cell.angle_gamma   90.00
#
_symmetry.space_group_name_H-M   'P 1'
#
loop_
_entity.id
_entity.type
_entity.pdbx_description
1 polymer ?
#
loop_
_entity_poly.entity_id
_entity_poly.type
_entity_poly.pdbx_seq_one_letter_code
_entity_poly.pdbx_strand_id
1 'polypeptide(L)'
;KGLKAWADLLHSRKIGGGEAAKGFFLSNEFIKKNYSDEEFVARCYRTFLNREADANGLMAWMLLLKKGQSRESILDGFIGSDEFTKLCAQYGIDR
;
A
#
# COMPACT_ATOMS: atom_id res chain seq x y z
N LYS A 1 -15.80 -2.01 4.89
CA LYS A 1 -16.11 -0.93 3.92
C LYS A 1 -15.60 -1.37 2.55
N GLY A 2 -16.34 -1.13 1.46
CA GLY A 2 -15.95 -1.53 0.09
C GLY A 2 -15.27 -0.41 -0.70
N LEU A 3 -14.78 -0.72 -1.91
CA LEU A 3 -14.09 0.21 -2.82
C LEU A 3 -14.82 1.55 -3.03
N LYS A 4 -16.16 1.49 -3.17
CA LYS A 4 -17.00 2.68 -3.33
C LYS A 4 -16.90 3.64 -2.15
N ALA A 5 -16.90 3.12 -0.92
CA ALA A 5 -16.79 3.94 0.28
C ALA A 5 -15.40 4.62 0.39
N TRP A 6 -14.34 3.95 -0.06
CA TRP A 6 -13.00 4.54 -0.10
C TRP A 6 -12.85 5.58 -1.21
N ALA A 7 -13.45 5.35 -2.38
CA ALA A 7 -13.51 6.32 -3.47
C ALA A 7 -14.27 7.60 -3.06
N ASP A 8 -15.39 7.46 -2.36
CA ASP A 8 -16.16 8.60 -1.83
C ASP A 8 -15.37 9.40 -0.77
N LEU A 9 -14.59 8.71 0.08
CA LEU A 9 -13.71 9.35 1.07
C LEU A 9 -12.52 10.07 0.42
N LEU A 10 -11.94 9.50 -0.63
CA LEU A 10 -10.86 10.11 -1.40
C LEU A 10 -11.37 11.35 -2.15
N HIS A 11 -12.54 11.26 -2.79
CA HIS A 11 -13.15 12.38 -3.51
C HIS A 11 -13.55 13.53 -2.58
N SER A 12 -13.93 13.22 -1.35
CA SER A 12 -14.23 14.23 -0.32
C SER A 12 -13.01 14.81 0.40
N ARG A 13 -11.77 14.44 -0.02
CA ARG A 13 -10.49 14.79 0.64
C ARG A 13 -10.43 14.45 2.13
N LYS A 14 -11.26 13.52 2.58
CA LYS A 14 -11.30 13.10 3.99
C LYS A 14 -10.21 12.08 4.33
N ILE A 15 -9.60 11.50 3.30
CA ILE A 15 -8.47 10.59 3.41
C ILE A 15 -7.43 10.90 2.31
N GLY A 16 -6.14 10.71 2.61
CA GLY A 16 -5.04 10.79 1.64
C GLY A 16 -4.97 9.55 0.73
N GLY A 17 -4.08 9.60 -0.26
CA GLY A 17 -3.88 8.51 -1.22
C GLY A 17 -3.45 7.18 -0.57
N GLY A 18 -2.72 7.25 0.55
CA GLY A 18 -2.26 6.08 1.30
C GLY A 18 -3.41 5.28 1.91
N GLU A 19 -4.34 5.98 2.57
CA GLU A 19 -5.49 5.37 3.23
C GLU A 19 -6.48 4.75 2.22
N ALA A 20 -6.65 5.40 1.06
CA ALA A 20 -7.50 4.88 -0.01
C ALA A 20 -6.92 3.59 -0.61
N ALA A 21 -5.60 3.56 -0.86
CA ALA A 21 -4.91 2.37 -1.32
C ALA A 21 -4.99 1.24 -0.29
N LYS A 22 -4.77 1.53 1.01
CA LYS A 22 -4.94 0.55 2.10
C LYS A 22 -6.35 -0.06 2.08
N GLY A 23 -7.38 0.76 1.91
CA GLY A 23 -8.76 0.30 1.76
C GLY A 23 -9.01 -0.67 0.60
N PHE A 24 -8.29 -0.51 -0.52
CA PHE A 24 -8.33 -1.44 -1.65
C PHE A 24 -7.63 -2.77 -1.34
N PHE A 25 -6.40 -2.72 -0.81
CA PHE A 25 -5.62 -3.92 -0.46
C PHE A 25 -6.29 -4.79 0.60
N LEU A 26 -7.05 -4.18 1.52
CA LEU A 26 -7.80 -4.88 2.58
C LEU A 26 -9.23 -5.25 2.17
N SER A 27 -9.62 -4.99 0.92
CA SER A 27 -10.94 -5.37 0.44
C SER A 27 -11.07 -6.88 0.29
N ASN A 28 -12.28 -7.40 0.53
CA ASN A 28 -12.59 -8.82 0.31
C ASN A 28 -12.29 -9.27 -1.13
N GLU A 29 -12.44 -8.37 -2.11
CA GLU A 29 -12.12 -8.67 -3.51
C GLU A 29 -10.62 -8.91 -3.69
N PHE A 30 -9.78 -8.04 -3.13
CA PHE A 30 -8.33 -8.18 -3.21
C PHE A 30 -7.84 -9.40 -2.43
N ILE A 31 -8.36 -9.63 -1.22
CA ILE A 31 -8.02 -10.79 -0.40
C ILE A 31 -8.39 -12.11 -1.13
N LYS A 32 -9.54 -12.15 -1.79
CA LYS A 32 -9.97 -13.33 -2.58
C LYS A 32 -9.09 -13.64 -3.79
N LYS A 33 -8.28 -12.68 -4.27
CA LYS A 33 -7.29 -12.96 -5.32
C LYS A 33 -6.16 -13.86 -4.83
N ASN A 34 -5.99 -14.02 -3.52
CA ASN A 34 -5.02 -14.92 -2.89
C ASN A 34 -3.58 -14.78 -3.44
N TYR A 35 -3.15 -13.53 -3.64
CA TYR A 35 -1.78 -13.24 -4.07
C TYR A 35 -0.76 -13.81 -3.10
N SER A 36 0.36 -14.28 -3.63
CA SER A 36 1.55 -14.57 -2.82
C SER A 36 2.05 -13.31 -2.11
N ASP A 37 2.85 -13.50 -1.07
CA ASP A 37 3.47 -12.39 -0.35
C ASP A 37 4.37 -11.55 -1.26
N GLU A 38 5.04 -12.19 -2.21
CA GLU A 38 5.90 -11.53 -3.19
C GLU A 38 5.09 -10.64 -4.14
N GLU A 39 4.01 -11.18 -4.72
CA GLU A 39 3.10 -10.40 -5.58
C GLU A 39 2.43 -9.25 -4.82
N PHE A 40 2.09 -9.49 -3.55
CA PHE A 40 1.54 -8.48 -2.68
C PHE A 40 2.52 -7.31 -2.49
N VAL A 41 3.76 -7.60 -2.07
CA VAL A 41 4.80 -6.57 -1.88
C VAL A 41 5.11 -5.84 -3.19
N ALA A 42 5.23 -6.56 -4.31
CA ALA A 42 5.47 -5.96 -5.61
C ALA A 42 4.34 -4.99 -6.02
N ARG A 43 3.09 -5.31 -5.71
CA ARG A 43 1.95 -4.39 -5.91
C ARG A 43 2.03 -3.18 -4.98
N CYS A 44 2.45 -3.33 -3.74
CA CYS A 44 2.66 -2.19 -2.83
C CYS A 44 3.69 -1.20 -3.40
N TYR A 45 4.82 -1.68 -3.93
CA TYR A 45 5.80 -0.82 -4.59
C TYR A 45 5.20 0.00 -5.74
N ARG A 46 4.45 -0.66 -6.63
CA ARG A 46 3.80 0.03 -7.75
C ARG A 46 2.73 1.03 -7.30
N THR A 47 1.91 0.66 -6.32
CA THR A 47 0.78 1.49 -5.87
C THR A 47 1.22 2.67 -5.03
N PHE A 48 2.15 2.48 -4.08
CA PHE A 48 2.56 3.53 -3.15
C PHE A 48 3.76 4.32 -3.67
N LEU A 49 4.73 3.66 -4.32
CA LEU A 49 6.02 4.29 -4.65
C LEU A 49 6.18 4.55 -6.16
N ASN A 50 5.18 4.17 -6.98
CA ASN A 50 5.20 4.33 -8.43
C ASN A 50 6.47 3.77 -9.10
N ARG A 51 6.99 2.65 -8.58
CA ARG A 51 8.16 1.95 -9.12
C ARG A 51 8.05 0.45 -8.91
N GLU A 52 8.91 -0.32 -9.58
CA GLU A 52 9.10 -1.74 -9.27
C GLU A 52 9.93 -1.95 -8.00
N ALA A 53 9.71 -3.09 -7.35
CA ALA A 53 10.51 -3.52 -6.21
C ALA A 53 11.93 -3.88 -6.68
N ASP A 54 12.94 -3.35 -5.99
CA ASP A 54 14.31 -3.87 -6.10
C ASP A 54 14.46 -5.15 -5.25
N ALA A 55 15.44 -5.98 -5.59
CA ALA A 55 15.63 -7.29 -4.94
C ALA A 55 15.84 -7.17 -3.42
N ASN A 56 16.57 -6.15 -2.96
CA ASN A 56 16.86 -5.95 -1.54
C ASN A 56 15.61 -5.49 -0.78
N GLY A 57 14.89 -4.52 -1.34
CA GLY A 57 13.64 -4.03 -0.80
C GLY A 57 12.57 -5.12 -0.73
N LEU A 58 12.40 -5.89 -1.80
CA LEU A 58 11.48 -7.03 -1.84
C LEU A 58 11.82 -8.04 -0.74
N MET A 59 13.09 -8.45 -0.64
CA MET A 59 13.55 -9.40 0.37
C MET A 59 13.34 -8.88 1.80
N ALA A 60 13.56 -7.60 2.05
CA ALA A 60 13.35 -7.00 3.37
C ALA A 60 11.89 -7.09 3.84
N TRP A 61 10.93 -6.73 2.96
CA TRP A 61 9.49 -6.84 3.28
C TRP A 61 9.04 -8.30 3.38
N MET A 62 9.54 -9.18 2.51
CA MET A 62 9.27 -10.61 2.58
C MET A 62 9.75 -11.23 3.89
N LEU A 63 10.89 -10.78 4.41
CA LEU A 63 11.38 -11.23 5.72
C LEU A 63 10.45 -10.80 6.86
N LEU A 64 9.86 -9.61 6.79
CA LEU A 64 8.89 -9.15 7.79
C LEU A 64 7.61 -10.00 7.76
N LEU A 65 7.09 -10.30 6.57
CA LEU A 65 5.95 -11.22 6.40
C LEU A 65 6.28 -12.62 6.94
N LYS A 66 7.47 -13.13 6.63
CA LYS A 66 7.95 -14.41 7.18
C LYS A 66 8.09 -14.42 8.70
N LYS A 67 8.36 -13.27 9.32
CA LYS A 67 8.41 -13.09 10.78
C LYS A 67 7.03 -12.94 11.42
N GLY A 68 5.95 -13.03 10.65
CA GLY A 68 4.57 -12.97 11.13
C GLY A 68 3.99 -11.55 11.16
N GLN A 69 4.63 -10.57 10.52
CA GLN A 69 3.97 -9.27 10.31
C GLN A 69 2.76 -9.43 9.38
N SER A 70 1.70 -8.70 9.67
CA SER A 70 0.50 -8.72 8.83
C SER A 70 0.70 -7.90 7.56
N ARG A 71 -0.05 -8.22 6.51
CA ARG A 71 -0.11 -7.40 5.28
C ARG A 71 -0.52 -5.96 5.56
N GLU A 72 -1.35 -5.74 6.57
CA GLU A 72 -1.71 -4.40 7.06
C GLU A 72 -0.49 -3.63 7.57
N SER A 73 0.36 -4.26 8.37
CA SER A 73 1.60 -3.65 8.85
C SER A 73 2.55 -3.30 7.71
N ILE A 74 2.63 -4.15 6.67
CA ILE A 74 3.42 -3.83 5.48
C ILE A 74 2.87 -2.57 4.78
N LEU A 75 1.55 -2.46 4.58
CA LEU A 75 0.93 -1.26 4.00
C LEU A 75 1.25 -0.01 4.82
N ASP A 76 1.17 -0.10 6.15
CA ASP A 76 1.54 1.01 7.04
C ASP A 76 3.02 1.38 6.92
N GLY A 77 3.90 0.40 6.72
CA GLY A 77 5.31 0.63 6.41
C GLY A 77 5.53 1.39 5.10
N PHE A 78 4.79 1.07 4.04
CA PHE A 78 4.88 1.81 2.77
C PHE A 78 4.35 3.24 2.93
N ILE A 79 3.18 3.42 3.53
CA ILE A 79 2.55 4.73 3.75
C ILE A 79 3.40 5.61 4.68
N GLY A 80 4.04 5.01 5.68
CA GLY A 80 4.92 5.70 6.61
C GLY A 80 6.33 5.97 6.07
N SER A 81 6.69 5.45 4.90
CA SER A 81 8.04 5.58 4.37
C SER A 81 8.39 7.01 3.95
N ASP A 82 9.67 7.37 4.08
CA ASP A 82 10.20 8.63 3.56
C ASP A 82 10.02 8.74 2.05
N GLU A 83 10.06 7.61 1.34
CA GLU A 83 9.87 7.55 -0.10
C GLU A 83 8.44 7.92 -0.49
N PHE A 84 7.44 7.35 0.18
CA PHE A 84 6.04 7.73 -0.01
C PHE A 84 5.81 9.21 0.33
N THR A 85 6.40 9.69 1.41
CA THR A 85 6.30 11.09 1.82
C THR A 85 6.87 12.05 0.76
N LYS A 86 8.04 11.73 0.18
CA LYS A 86 8.64 12.50 -0.92
C LYS A 86 7.77 12.45 -2.17
N LEU A 87 7.19 11.30 -2.47
CA LEU A 87 6.33 11.13 -3.65
C LEU A 87 5.02 11.93 -3.52
N CYS A 88 4.36 11.88 -2.36
CA CYS A 88 3.19 12.71 -2.06
C CYS A 88 3.51 14.21 -2.21
N ALA A 89 4.63 14.66 -1.67
CA ALA A 89 5.08 16.05 -1.82
C ALA A 89 5.32 16.43 -3.30
N GLN A 90 5.91 15.53 -4.09
CA GLN A 90 6.13 15.75 -5.53
C GLN A 90 4.82 15.87 -6.31
N TYR A 91 3.80 15.09 -5.98
CA TYR A 91 2.50 15.14 -6.64
C TYR A 91 1.53 16.18 -6.05
N GLY A 92 1.93 16.92 -5.02
CA GLY A 92 1.05 17.88 -4.33
C GLY A 92 -0.13 17.20 -3.61
N ILE A 93 0.06 15.98 -3.12
CA ILE A 93 -0.93 15.19 -2.40
C ILE A 93 -0.65 15.30 -0.90
N ASP A 94 -1.68 15.64 -0.11
CA ASP A 94 -1.62 15.59 1.34
C ASP A 94 -1.59 14.12 1.82
N ARG A 95 -0.64 13.81 2.70
CA ARG A 95 -0.34 12.45 3.18
C ARG A 95 -1.47 11.87 4.02
#